data_AF-A0A1C6PS30-F1
#
_entry.id   AF-A0A1C6PS30-F1
#
_cell.length_a   1.000
_cell.length_b   1.000
_cell.length_c   1.000
_cell.angle_alpha   90.00
_cell.angle_beta   90.00
_cell.angle_gamma   90.00
#
_symmetry.space_group_name_H-M   'P 1'
#
loop_
_entity.id
_entity.type
_entity.pdbx_description
1 polymer ?
#
loop_
_entity_poly.entity_id
_entity_poly.type
_entity_poly.pdbx_seq_one_letter_code
_entity_poly.pdbx_strand_id
1 'polypeptide(L)'
;MQPNEAHDDLGRLIRQEATRHAPSPALAERIRAGVRNANGAPAFVPPPRPKTRPRWLPALALFGGGAATAWALSFALLLGSAGHALGDAVTDSHIRSLMAGHLMDVASSDHHTVKPWFAGKLDFSPPVVDLAAEGHPLIGARLDYIEGRAVAALVYRSGQHIVNLFVWPDSRDAASAPQLLARRGYNMVHWTEGGMQAWAVSDLNAAELQTFAKLARERMGAAQPPPAS
;
A
#
# COMPACT_ATOMS: atom_id res chain seq x y z
N MET A 1 26.09 8.54 -56.36
CA MET A 1 27.27 8.09 -57.12
C MET A 1 28.36 7.81 -56.10
N GLN A 2 28.91 6.60 -56.13
CA GLN A 2 29.38 5.88 -54.93
C GLN A 2 30.81 6.25 -54.53
N PRO A 3 31.13 6.36 -53.22
CA PRO A 3 32.46 6.73 -52.69
C PRO A 3 33.55 5.65 -52.85
N ASN A 4 33.32 4.61 -53.66
CA ASN A 4 34.22 3.46 -53.79
C ASN A 4 35.25 3.59 -54.94
N GLU A 5 35.04 4.51 -55.90
CA GLU A 5 35.96 4.69 -57.04
C GLU A 5 37.27 5.41 -56.65
N ALA A 6 37.27 6.24 -55.61
CA ALA A 6 38.44 7.01 -55.18
C ALA A 6 39.55 6.16 -54.53
N HIS A 7 39.20 5.02 -53.93
CA HIS A 7 40.17 4.13 -53.28
C HIS A 7 40.98 3.29 -54.28
N ASP A 8 40.36 2.88 -55.39
CA ASP A 8 41.03 2.10 -56.43
C ASP A 8 42.02 2.96 -57.23
N ASP A 9 41.70 4.25 -57.45
CA ASP A 9 42.58 5.20 -58.12
C ASP A 9 43.84 5.51 -57.32
N LEU A 10 43.70 5.69 -56.01
CA LEU A 10 44.84 5.92 -55.13
C LEU A 10 45.79 4.72 -55.09
N GLY A 11 45.25 3.49 -55.05
CA GLY A 11 46.05 2.26 -55.07
C GLY A 11 46.76 2.03 -56.41
N ARG A 12 46.22 2.56 -57.51
CA ARG A 12 46.83 2.49 -58.84
C ARG A 12 47.97 3.52 -58.99
N LEU A 13 47.75 4.75 -58.53
CA LEU A 13 48.75 5.82 -58.52
C LEU A 13 49.94 5.49 -57.61
N ILE A 14 49.71 4.95 -56.41
CA ILE A 14 50.81 4.51 -55.52
C ILE A 14 51.65 3.42 -56.19
N ARG A 15 51.06 2.52 -56.98
CA ARG A 15 51.82 1.47 -57.68
C ARG A 15 52.64 1.99 -58.86
N GLN A 16 52.21 3.07 -59.50
CA GLN A 16 52.94 3.71 -60.61
C GLN A 16 54.06 4.62 -60.11
N GLU A 17 53.84 5.38 -59.03
CA GLU A 17 54.78 6.41 -58.55
C GLU A 17 55.63 5.99 -57.35
N ALA A 18 55.36 4.85 -56.70
CA ALA A 18 56.16 4.43 -55.54
C ALA A 18 57.55 3.93 -55.96
N THR A 19 58.57 4.61 -55.45
CA THR A 19 59.96 4.17 -55.50
C THR A 19 60.11 2.85 -54.76
N ARG A 20 60.32 1.75 -55.48
CA ARG A 20 60.55 0.44 -54.85
C ARG A 20 61.96 0.40 -54.25
N HIS A 21 62.05 0.40 -52.94
CA HIS A 21 63.30 0.13 -52.24
C HIS A 21 63.50 -1.37 -52.09
N ALA A 22 64.56 -1.90 -52.70
CA ALA A 22 64.99 -3.26 -52.44
C ALA A 22 65.43 -3.36 -50.96
N PRO A 23 64.87 -4.29 -50.16
CA PRO A 23 65.27 -4.46 -48.78
C PRO A 23 66.75 -4.85 -48.73
N SER A 24 67.49 -4.31 -47.76
CA SER A 24 68.91 -4.64 -47.61
C SER A 24 69.10 -6.14 -47.33
N PRO A 25 70.17 -6.77 -47.86
CA PRO A 25 70.41 -8.19 -47.67
C PRO A 25 70.52 -8.59 -46.17
N ALA A 26 70.98 -7.67 -45.32
CA ALA A 26 71.04 -7.84 -43.88
C ALA A 26 69.64 -8.01 -43.24
N LEU A 27 68.59 -7.38 -43.79
CA LEU A 27 67.23 -7.56 -43.31
C LEU A 27 66.70 -8.96 -43.64
N ALA A 28 66.98 -9.46 -44.85
CA ALA A 28 66.59 -10.80 -45.26
C ALA A 28 67.28 -11.88 -44.41
N GLU A 29 68.56 -11.68 -44.07
CA GLU A 29 69.26 -12.58 -43.14
C GLU A 29 68.68 -12.55 -41.73
N ARG A 30 68.36 -11.37 -41.19
CA ARG A 30 67.72 -11.23 -39.87
C ARG A 30 66.35 -11.92 -39.81
N ILE A 31 65.56 -11.83 -40.88
CA ILE A 31 64.26 -12.52 -40.95
C ILE A 31 64.46 -14.03 -41.01
N ARG A 32 65.37 -14.54 -41.85
CA ARG A 32 65.67 -15.99 -41.92
C ARG A 32 66.27 -16.53 -40.62
N ALA A 33 67.07 -15.72 -39.92
CA ALA A 33 67.59 -16.06 -38.59
C ALA A 33 66.46 -16.08 -37.54
N GLY A 34 65.55 -15.10 -37.57
CA GLY A 34 64.38 -15.06 -36.69
C GLY A 34 63.43 -16.26 -36.87
N VAL A 35 63.18 -16.67 -38.12
CA VAL A 35 62.33 -17.83 -38.42
C VAL A 35 62.99 -19.15 -37.98
N ARG A 36 64.32 -19.30 -38.15
CA ARG A 36 65.04 -20.46 -37.63
C ARG A 36 65.03 -20.53 -36.11
N ASN A 37 65.16 -19.39 -35.43
CA ASN A 37 65.09 -19.31 -33.97
C ASN A 37 63.66 -19.56 -33.43
N ALA A 38 62.62 -19.20 -34.19
CA ALA A 38 61.23 -19.47 -33.83
C ALA A 38 60.88 -20.98 -33.85
N ASN A 39 61.58 -21.78 -34.67
CA ASN A 39 61.39 -23.23 -34.74
C ASN A 39 62.03 -24.01 -33.58
N GLY A 40 62.78 -23.35 -32.67
CA GLY A 40 63.45 -23.98 -31.53
C GLY A 40 63.07 -23.40 -30.16
N ALA A 41 62.19 -22.40 -30.08
CA ALA A 41 61.74 -21.83 -28.82
C ALA A 41 60.55 -22.64 -28.25
N PRO A 42 60.52 -22.95 -26.94
CA PRO A 42 59.32 -23.53 -26.34
C PRO A 42 58.15 -22.56 -26.55
N ALA A 43 56.99 -23.10 -26.95
CA ALA A 43 55.78 -22.32 -27.18
C ALA A 43 55.51 -21.40 -25.99
N PHE A 44 55.24 -20.12 -26.26
CA PHE A 44 54.82 -19.17 -25.24
C PHE A 44 53.50 -19.65 -24.61
N VAL A 45 53.58 -20.18 -23.39
CA VAL A 45 52.41 -20.50 -22.57
C VAL A 45 52.07 -19.23 -21.79
N PRO A 46 50.99 -18.51 -22.10
CA PRO A 46 50.61 -17.36 -21.29
C PRO A 46 50.29 -17.82 -19.85
N PRO A 47 50.72 -17.07 -18.81
CA PRO A 47 50.37 -17.42 -17.44
C PRO A 47 48.84 -17.42 -17.27
N PRO A 48 48.27 -18.32 -16.45
CA PRO A 48 46.84 -18.36 -16.23
C PRO A 48 46.39 -17.02 -15.63
N ARG A 49 45.51 -16.30 -16.34
CA ARG A 49 44.91 -15.06 -15.84
C ARG A 49 44.05 -15.40 -14.62
N PRO A 50 44.26 -14.78 -13.45
CA PRO A 50 43.39 -15.02 -12.30
C PRO A 50 41.98 -14.55 -12.65
N LYS A 51 41.00 -15.47 -12.56
CA LYS A 51 39.58 -15.15 -12.69
C LYS A 51 39.13 -14.40 -11.44
N THR A 52 39.38 -13.09 -11.37
CA THR A 52 38.82 -12.25 -10.30
C THR A 52 37.32 -12.11 -10.56
N ARG A 53 36.50 -12.84 -9.80
CA ARG A 53 35.06 -12.60 -9.79
C ARG A 53 34.81 -11.17 -9.30
N PRO A 54 33.94 -10.39 -9.96
CA PRO A 54 33.68 -9.02 -9.56
C PRO A 54 33.05 -9.01 -8.15
N ARG A 55 33.87 -8.68 -7.15
CA ARG A 55 33.49 -8.62 -5.72
C ARG A 55 32.48 -7.51 -5.40
N TRP A 56 32.07 -6.72 -6.39
CA TRP A 56 31.06 -5.67 -6.23
C TRP A 56 29.62 -6.17 -6.45
N LEU A 57 29.42 -7.35 -7.05
CA LEU A 57 28.11 -7.98 -7.18
C LEU A 57 27.39 -8.23 -5.84
N PRO A 58 28.05 -8.75 -4.76
CA PRO A 58 27.39 -8.90 -3.47
C PRO A 58 27.06 -7.56 -2.80
N ALA A 59 27.80 -6.48 -3.11
CA ALA A 59 27.51 -5.15 -2.58
C ALA A 59 26.22 -4.56 -3.20
N LEU A 60 25.94 -4.84 -4.48
CA LEU A 60 24.69 -4.43 -5.13
C LEU A 60 23.47 -5.18 -4.59
N ALA A 61 23.63 -6.47 -4.26
CA ALA A 61 22.57 -7.30 -3.68
C ALA A 61 22.16 -6.84 -2.27
N LEU A 62 23.12 -6.40 -1.44
CA LEU A 62 22.85 -5.84 -0.11
C LEU A 62 22.16 -4.46 -0.18
N PHE A 63 22.53 -3.62 -1.15
CA PHE A 63 21.91 -2.29 -1.33
C PHE A 63 20.47 -2.40 -1.84
N GLY A 64 20.20 -3.29 -2.81
CA GLY A 64 18.85 -3.56 -3.30
C GLY A 64 17.92 -4.14 -2.23
N GLY A 65 18.43 -5.05 -1.39
CA GLY A 65 17.69 -5.61 -0.26
C GLY A 65 17.35 -4.56 0.80
N GLY A 66 18.31 -3.67 1.13
CA GLY A 66 18.10 -2.57 2.07
C GLY A 66 17.06 -1.55 1.59
N ALA A 67 17.10 -1.17 0.31
CA ALA A 67 16.13 -0.24 -0.27
C ALA A 67 14.71 -0.84 -0.30
N ALA A 68 14.57 -2.11 -0.69
CA ALA A 68 13.27 -2.79 -0.73
C ALA A 68 12.66 -2.96 0.68
N THR A 69 13.47 -3.31 1.67
CA THR A 69 13.02 -3.43 3.07
C THR A 69 12.65 -2.08 3.68
N ALA A 70 13.44 -1.03 3.44
CA ALA A 70 13.11 0.34 3.86
C ALA A 70 11.81 0.85 3.22
N TRP A 71 11.58 0.54 1.93
CA TRP A 71 10.36 0.91 1.24
C TRP A 71 9.15 0.12 1.77
N ALA A 72 9.28 -1.20 1.94
CA ALA A 72 8.22 -2.03 2.51
C ALA A 72 7.85 -1.59 3.94
N LEU A 73 8.85 -1.26 4.76
CA LEU A 73 8.64 -0.74 6.11
C LEU A 73 7.98 0.64 6.08
N SER A 74 8.44 1.55 5.22
CA SER A 74 7.83 2.88 5.08
C SER A 74 6.37 2.77 4.62
N PHE A 75 6.09 1.87 3.68
CA PHE A 75 4.73 1.61 3.21
C PHE A 75 3.85 1.02 4.32
N ALA A 76 4.36 0.06 5.09
CA ALA A 76 3.65 -0.51 6.23
C ALA A 76 3.35 0.54 7.32
N LEU A 77 4.30 1.43 7.60
CA LEU A 77 4.13 2.53 8.56
C LEU A 77 3.07 3.55 8.07
N LEU A 78 3.06 3.89 6.78
CA LEU A 78 2.04 4.78 6.19
C LEU A 78 0.64 4.18 6.24
N LEU A 79 0.49 2.88 5.99
CA LEU A 79 -0.81 2.18 6.13
C LEU A 79 -1.27 2.15 7.59
N GLY A 80 -0.34 1.92 8.53
CA GLY A 80 -0.62 1.94 9.96
C GLY A 80 -1.05 3.32 10.48
N SER A 81 -0.42 4.40 10.00
CA SER A 81 -0.73 5.77 10.47
C SER A 81 -2.13 6.23 10.08
N ALA A 82 -2.63 5.84 8.91
CA ALA A 82 -3.97 6.21 8.47
C ALA A 82 -5.07 5.62 9.37
N GLY A 83 -4.89 4.36 9.81
CA GLY A 83 -5.81 3.73 10.77
C GLY A 83 -5.76 4.38 12.16
N HIS A 84 -4.60 4.87 12.58
CA HIS A 84 -4.46 5.62 13.84
C HIS A 84 -5.19 6.97 13.77
N ALA A 85 -4.99 7.74 12.70
CA ALA A 85 -5.64 9.02 12.50
C ALA A 85 -7.18 8.90 12.45
N LEU A 86 -7.70 7.88 11.74
CA LEU A 86 -9.13 7.62 11.71
C LEU A 86 -9.69 7.27 13.10
N GLY A 87 -8.98 6.44 13.86
CA GLY A 87 -9.37 6.11 15.23
C GLY A 87 -9.48 7.36 16.11
N ASP A 88 -8.49 8.26 16.03
CA ASP A 88 -8.50 9.52 16.76
C ASP A 88 -9.66 10.44 16.34
N ALA A 89 -9.94 10.56 15.04
CA ALA A 89 -11.03 11.37 14.52
C ALA A 89 -12.42 10.85 14.96
N VAL A 90 -12.60 9.52 14.98
CA VAL A 90 -13.84 8.91 15.49
C VAL A 90 -13.99 9.12 17.00
N THR A 91 -12.90 9.00 17.77
CA THR A 91 -12.92 9.33 19.21
C THR A 91 -13.24 10.81 19.44
N ASP A 92 -12.70 11.72 18.64
CA ASP A 92 -12.99 13.15 18.72
C ASP A 92 -14.47 13.46 18.45
N SER A 93 -15.08 12.80 17.46
CA SER A 93 -16.53 12.93 17.21
C SER A 93 -17.35 12.41 18.39
N HIS A 94 -16.95 11.29 18.99
CA HIS A 94 -17.59 10.75 20.19
C HIS A 94 -17.53 11.76 21.35
N ILE A 95 -16.35 12.27 21.70
CA ILE A 95 -16.18 13.22 22.81
C ILE A 95 -16.98 14.51 22.55
N ARG A 96 -16.94 15.05 21.32
CA ARG A 96 -17.68 16.25 20.95
C ARG A 96 -19.20 16.09 21.16
N SER A 97 -19.74 14.93 20.81
CA SER A 97 -21.17 14.62 21.01
C SER A 97 -21.57 14.62 22.50
N LEU A 98 -20.66 14.23 23.40
CA LEU A 98 -20.89 14.24 24.84
C LEU A 98 -20.79 15.64 25.45
N MET A 99 -19.86 16.47 24.96
CA MET A 99 -19.60 17.81 25.52
C MET A 99 -20.66 18.85 25.13
N ALA A 100 -21.11 18.83 23.87
CA ALA A 100 -21.89 19.93 23.29
C ALA A 100 -23.40 19.80 23.53
N GLY A 101 -23.87 18.78 24.26
CA GLY A 101 -25.30 18.45 24.33
C GLY A 101 -25.91 18.03 22.99
N HIS A 102 -25.07 17.86 21.95
CA HIS A 102 -25.47 17.47 20.61
C HIS A 102 -25.26 15.97 20.41
N LEU A 103 -25.85 15.20 21.31
CA LEU A 103 -25.72 13.76 21.29
C LEU A 103 -26.41 13.17 20.04
N MET A 104 -27.56 13.73 19.68
CA MET A 104 -28.42 13.29 18.58
C MET A 104 -29.12 14.48 17.94
N ASP A 105 -29.34 14.40 16.63
CA ASP A 105 -30.19 15.33 15.88
C ASP A 105 -31.66 14.89 15.91
N VAL A 106 -31.88 13.57 15.93
CA VAL A 106 -33.20 12.95 16.04
C VAL A 106 -33.23 12.07 17.28
N ALA A 107 -34.09 12.42 18.23
CA ALA A 107 -34.30 11.67 19.47
C ALA A 107 -35.45 10.68 19.30
N SER A 108 -35.17 9.56 18.63
CA SER A 108 -36.12 8.46 18.47
C SER A 108 -35.44 7.11 18.65
N SER A 109 -36.10 6.23 19.40
CA SER A 109 -35.72 4.83 19.52
C SER A 109 -36.28 3.96 18.38
N ASP A 110 -37.16 4.52 17.56
CA ASP A 110 -37.81 3.81 16.47
C ASP A 110 -37.03 3.93 15.16
N HIS A 111 -36.57 2.79 14.65
CA HIS A 111 -35.85 2.72 13.39
C HIS A 111 -36.68 3.22 12.19
N HIS A 112 -38.03 3.13 12.25
CA HIS A 112 -38.91 3.68 11.21
C HIS A 112 -38.97 5.22 11.23
N THR A 113 -38.51 5.85 12.31
CA THR A 113 -38.28 7.31 12.36
C THR A 113 -36.87 7.66 11.89
N VAL A 114 -35.87 6.90 12.33
CA VAL A 114 -34.45 7.21 12.09
C VAL A 114 -34.02 6.95 10.64
N LYS A 115 -34.44 5.84 10.02
CA LYS A 115 -34.06 5.52 8.63
C LYS A 115 -34.53 6.60 7.64
N PRO A 116 -35.82 7.02 7.63
CA PRO A 116 -36.26 8.09 6.74
C PRO A 116 -35.64 9.44 7.10
N TRP A 117 -35.29 9.68 8.36
CA TRP A 117 -34.61 10.93 8.75
C TRP A 117 -33.25 11.08 8.07
N PHE A 118 -32.52 10.00 7.81
CA PHE A 118 -31.27 10.04 7.04
C PHE A 118 -31.46 10.26 5.53
N ALA A 119 -32.67 10.04 5.00
CA ALA A 119 -32.94 10.20 3.58
C ALA A 119 -32.67 11.66 3.14
N GLY A 120 -31.86 11.82 2.10
CA GLY A 120 -31.45 13.13 1.59
C GLY A 120 -30.38 13.85 2.41
N LYS A 121 -29.98 13.32 3.58
CA LYS A 121 -28.82 13.80 4.36
C LYS A 121 -27.55 13.01 4.07
N LEU A 122 -27.72 11.71 3.78
CA LEU A 122 -26.67 10.80 3.35
C LEU A 122 -26.94 10.34 1.92
N ASP A 123 -25.87 10.08 1.19
CA ASP A 123 -25.87 9.42 -0.11
C ASP A 123 -25.95 7.88 0.00
N PHE A 124 -26.06 7.36 1.22
CA PHE A 124 -26.27 5.94 1.54
C PHE A 124 -27.35 5.76 2.61
N SER A 125 -27.85 4.54 2.76
CA SER A 125 -28.83 4.17 3.79
C SER A 125 -28.16 3.37 4.91
N PRO A 126 -27.92 3.96 6.10
CA PRO A 126 -27.26 3.24 7.18
C PRO A 126 -28.15 2.11 7.74
N PRO A 127 -27.57 0.95 8.09
CA PRO A 127 -28.29 -0.12 8.77
C PRO A 127 -28.61 0.29 10.21
N VAL A 128 -29.82 0.82 10.42
CA VAL A 128 -30.36 1.07 11.77
C VAL A 128 -30.84 -0.25 12.35
N VAL A 129 -30.11 -0.77 13.31
CA VAL A 129 -30.39 -2.06 13.97
C VAL A 129 -31.04 -1.84 15.33
N ASP A 130 -32.07 -2.64 15.62
CA ASP A 130 -32.70 -2.66 16.94
C ASP A 130 -31.98 -3.68 17.83
N LEU A 131 -31.48 -3.20 18.97
CA LEU A 131 -30.75 -3.97 19.98
C LEU A 131 -31.39 -3.76 21.38
N ALA A 132 -32.64 -3.28 21.44
CA ALA A 132 -33.31 -3.00 22.70
C ALA A 132 -33.54 -4.26 23.55
N ALA A 133 -33.82 -5.40 22.90
CA ALA A 133 -34.03 -6.69 23.57
C ALA A 133 -32.77 -7.19 24.28
N GLU A 134 -31.59 -6.82 23.78
CA GLU A 134 -30.28 -7.15 24.32
C GLU A 134 -29.75 -6.11 25.32
N GLY A 135 -30.59 -5.13 25.72
CA GLY A 135 -30.22 -4.11 26.70
C GLY A 135 -29.46 -2.91 26.12
N HIS A 136 -29.47 -2.77 24.80
CA HIS A 136 -28.85 -1.66 24.07
C HIS A 136 -29.88 -0.90 23.24
N PRO A 137 -30.89 -0.24 23.84
CA PRO A 137 -31.88 0.51 23.07
C PRO A 137 -31.22 1.63 22.28
N LEU A 138 -31.66 1.77 21.01
CA LEU A 138 -31.41 2.97 20.23
C LEU A 138 -32.12 4.14 20.92
N ILE A 139 -31.44 5.27 21.09
CA ILE A 139 -32.03 6.48 21.68
C ILE A 139 -32.07 7.65 20.71
N GLY A 140 -31.37 7.55 19.58
CA GLY A 140 -31.40 8.55 18.53
C GLY A 140 -30.32 8.35 17.50
N ALA A 141 -30.19 9.34 16.63
CA ALA A 141 -29.14 9.39 15.62
C ALA A 141 -28.74 10.82 15.31
N ARG A 142 -27.56 11.00 14.71
CA ARG A 142 -27.09 12.26 14.15
C ARG A 142 -26.31 12.06 12.86
N LEU A 143 -26.16 13.15 12.13
CA LEU A 143 -25.25 13.24 11.00
C LEU A 143 -23.91 13.82 11.50
N ASP A 144 -22.85 13.05 11.37
CA ASP A 144 -21.49 13.50 11.68
C ASP A 144 -20.67 13.68 10.39
N TYR A 145 -19.54 14.39 10.52
CA TYR A 145 -18.59 14.58 9.45
C TYR A 145 -17.17 14.29 9.96
N ILE A 146 -16.56 13.21 9.47
CA ILE A 146 -15.28 12.69 9.97
C ILE A 146 -14.33 12.53 8.79
N GLU A 147 -13.13 13.11 8.86
CA GLU A 147 -12.10 12.94 7.80
C GLU A 147 -12.66 13.19 6.37
N GLY A 148 -13.44 14.27 6.20
CA GLY A 148 -13.97 14.65 4.89
C GLY A 148 -15.18 13.84 4.40
N ARG A 149 -15.79 12.99 5.22
CA ARG A 149 -16.94 12.16 4.81
C ARG A 149 -18.15 12.34 5.71
N ALA A 150 -19.34 12.23 5.13
CA ALA A 150 -20.59 12.16 5.87
C ALA A 150 -20.72 10.79 6.54
N VAL A 151 -21.10 10.79 7.81
CA VAL A 151 -21.15 9.61 8.67
C VAL A 151 -22.49 9.54 9.38
N ALA A 152 -23.13 8.38 9.36
CA ALA A 152 -24.28 8.13 10.23
C ALA A 152 -23.75 7.80 11.63
N ALA A 153 -24.15 8.56 12.65
CA ALA A 153 -23.87 8.21 14.04
C ALA A 153 -25.18 7.78 14.71
N LEU A 154 -25.30 6.48 14.99
CA LEU A 154 -26.39 5.90 15.74
C LEU A 154 -26.04 5.92 17.23
N VAL A 155 -26.96 6.36 18.06
CA VAL A 155 -26.73 6.52 19.50
C VAL A 155 -27.50 5.47 20.24
N TYR A 156 -26.77 4.61 20.93
CA TYR A 156 -27.33 3.57 21.79
C TYR A 156 -27.02 3.88 23.25
N ARG A 157 -27.87 3.36 24.14
CA ARG A 157 -27.65 3.41 25.58
C ARG A 157 -27.36 2.00 26.09
N SER A 158 -26.33 1.83 26.91
CA SER A 158 -26.05 0.59 27.64
C SER A 158 -25.94 0.92 29.13
N GLY A 159 -27.01 0.65 29.88
CA GLY A 159 -27.14 1.15 31.25
C GLY A 159 -27.06 2.69 31.30
N GLN A 160 -26.03 3.22 31.97
CA GLN A 160 -25.76 4.66 32.03
C GLN A 160 -24.80 5.15 30.95
N HIS A 161 -24.19 4.24 30.19
CA HIS A 161 -23.18 4.56 29.19
C HIS A 161 -23.79 4.82 27.82
N ILE A 162 -23.16 5.73 27.09
CA ILE A 162 -23.50 6.05 25.71
C ILE A 162 -22.57 5.26 24.80
N VAL A 163 -23.17 4.61 23.81
CA VAL A 163 -22.44 3.93 22.73
C VAL A 163 -22.78 4.66 21.43
N ASN A 164 -21.78 5.31 20.84
CA ASN A 164 -21.91 5.86 19.49
C ASN A 164 -21.45 4.81 18.49
N LEU A 165 -22.35 4.40 17.60
CA LEU A 165 -22.06 3.53 16.47
C LEU A 165 -22.01 4.38 15.19
N PHE A 166 -20.80 4.62 14.70
CA PHE A 166 -20.55 5.36 13.48
C PHE A 166 -20.52 4.41 12.29
N VAL A 167 -21.24 4.74 11.21
CA VAL A 167 -21.40 3.87 10.04
C VAL A 167 -21.30 4.67 8.74
N TRP A 168 -20.51 4.17 7.80
CA TRP A 168 -20.37 4.72 6.44
C TRP A 168 -19.91 3.62 5.45
N PRO A 169 -20.08 3.80 4.13
CA PRO A 169 -19.65 2.80 3.14
C PRO A 169 -18.13 2.55 3.16
N ASP A 170 -17.69 1.30 3.11
CA ASP A 170 -16.28 0.96 2.90
C ASP A 170 -15.99 0.81 1.39
N SER A 171 -14.94 1.48 0.91
CA SER A 171 -14.58 1.45 -0.51
C SER A 171 -14.03 0.11 -0.99
N ARG A 172 -13.70 -0.81 -0.07
CA ARG A 172 -13.08 -2.11 -0.40
C ARG A 172 -14.07 -3.28 -0.39
N ASP A 173 -15.30 -3.06 0.07
CA ASP A 173 -16.39 -4.04 0.18
C ASP A 173 -15.96 -5.40 0.76
N ALA A 174 -14.95 -5.38 1.64
CA ALA A 174 -14.32 -6.58 2.18
C ALA A 174 -14.72 -6.71 3.66
N ALA A 175 -15.49 -7.75 3.98
CA ALA A 175 -15.86 -8.02 5.35
C ALA A 175 -14.62 -8.22 6.24
N SER A 176 -14.63 -7.61 7.43
CA SER A 176 -13.52 -7.71 8.38
C SER A 176 -14.03 -8.08 9.76
N ALA A 177 -13.27 -8.93 10.47
CA ALA A 177 -13.59 -9.26 11.85
C ALA A 177 -13.50 -8.01 12.76
N PRO A 178 -14.28 -7.95 13.86
CA PRO A 178 -14.18 -6.90 14.86
C PRO A 178 -12.77 -6.80 15.45
N GLN A 179 -12.22 -5.58 15.45
CA GLN A 179 -10.93 -5.25 16.06
C GLN A 179 -11.14 -4.28 17.20
N LEU A 180 -10.62 -4.62 18.39
CA LEU A 180 -10.69 -3.79 19.58
C LEU A 180 -9.47 -2.87 19.66
N LEU A 181 -9.70 -1.59 19.93
CA LEU A 181 -8.68 -0.59 20.23
C LEU A 181 -9.12 0.25 21.44
N ALA A 182 -8.16 0.90 22.09
CA ALA A 182 -8.42 1.89 23.11
C ALA A 182 -7.77 3.23 22.73
N ARG A 183 -8.50 4.33 22.93
CA ARG A 183 -8.04 5.70 22.63
C ARG A 183 -8.61 6.67 23.66
N ARG A 184 -7.74 7.48 24.26
CA ARG A 184 -8.11 8.56 25.20
C ARG A 184 -9.08 8.14 26.32
N GLY A 185 -8.95 6.92 26.83
CA GLY A 185 -9.81 6.35 27.87
C GLY A 185 -11.11 5.71 27.39
N TYR A 186 -11.38 5.73 26.09
CA TYR A 186 -12.54 5.06 25.48
C TYR A 186 -12.12 3.76 24.79
N ASN A 187 -12.99 2.77 24.85
CA ASN A 187 -12.87 1.55 24.05
C ASN A 187 -13.54 1.75 22.70
N MET A 188 -12.97 1.13 21.68
CA MET A 188 -13.42 1.20 20.30
C MET A 188 -13.43 -0.19 19.70
N VAL A 189 -14.48 -0.52 18.97
CA VAL A 189 -14.50 -1.74 18.14
C VAL A 189 -14.87 -1.33 16.73
N HIS A 190 -14.07 -1.72 15.74
CA HIS A 190 -14.39 -1.48 14.34
C HIS A 190 -14.41 -2.76 13.51
N TRP A 191 -15.28 -2.77 12.50
CA TRP A 191 -15.45 -3.89 11.58
C TRP A 191 -16.01 -3.39 10.25
N THR A 192 -16.10 -4.30 9.29
CA THR A 192 -16.76 -4.06 8.00
C THR A 192 -17.75 -5.20 7.77
N GLU A 193 -19.00 -4.88 7.48
CA GLU A 193 -20.07 -5.85 7.24
C GLU A 193 -21.07 -5.27 6.23
N GLY A 194 -21.45 -6.05 5.21
CA GLY A 194 -22.42 -5.63 4.20
C GLY A 194 -22.03 -4.35 3.44
N GLY A 195 -20.74 -4.17 3.11
CA GLY A 195 -20.22 -2.97 2.44
C GLY A 195 -20.15 -1.72 3.32
N MET A 196 -20.46 -1.84 4.61
CA MET A 196 -20.43 -0.73 5.56
C MET A 196 -19.28 -0.90 6.55
N GLN A 197 -18.46 0.13 6.70
CA GLN A 197 -17.53 0.26 7.82
C GLN A 197 -18.29 0.76 9.05
N ALA A 198 -18.07 0.11 10.18
CA ALA A 198 -18.68 0.47 11.46
C ALA A 198 -17.62 0.65 12.54
N TRP A 199 -17.81 1.66 13.39
CA TRP A 199 -17.02 1.94 14.57
C TRP A 199 -17.93 2.17 15.77
N ALA A 200 -17.86 1.30 16.77
CA ALA A 200 -18.51 1.49 18.06
C ALA A 200 -17.52 2.14 19.04
N VAL A 201 -17.92 3.22 19.71
CA VAL A 201 -17.09 3.91 20.71
C VAL A 201 -17.88 4.17 21.97
N SER A 202 -17.30 3.81 23.11
CA SER A 202 -17.91 4.00 24.44
C SER A 202 -16.87 3.94 25.56
N ASP A 203 -17.25 4.42 26.74
CA ASP A 203 -16.54 4.25 28.01
C ASP A 203 -16.87 2.91 28.70
N LEU A 204 -17.74 2.08 28.11
CA LEU A 204 -17.93 0.67 28.49
C LEU A 204 -16.60 -0.08 28.59
N ASN A 205 -16.57 -1.12 29.41
CA ASN A 205 -15.42 -2.02 29.41
C ASN A 205 -15.28 -2.75 28.06
N ALA A 206 -14.07 -3.25 27.78
CA ALA A 206 -13.75 -3.86 26.49
C ALA A 206 -14.64 -5.07 26.13
N ALA A 207 -15.01 -5.89 27.11
CA ALA A 207 -15.81 -7.10 26.89
C ALA A 207 -17.28 -6.77 26.56
N GLU A 208 -17.85 -5.78 27.26
CA GLU A 208 -19.20 -5.27 26.98
C GLU A 208 -19.28 -4.65 25.59
N LEU A 209 -18.30 -3.81 25.24
CA LEU A 209 -18.28 -3.18 23.91
C LEU A 209 -18.09 -4.21 22.78
N GLN A 210 -17.28 -5.24 22.99
CA GLN A 210 -17.16 -6.35 22.04
C GLN A 210 -18.47 -7.12 21.88
N THR A 211 -19.20 -7.35 22.97
CA THR A 211 -20.53 -7.99 22.94
C THR A 211 -21.51 -7.14 22.13
N PHE A 212 -21.57 -5.83 22.39
CA PHE A 212 -22.37 -4.89 21.60
C PHE A 212 -22.02 -4.95 20.11
N ALA A 213 -20.72 -4.86 19.78
CA ALA A 213 -20.25 -4.86 18.40
C ALA A 213 -20.59 -6.16 17.67
N LYS A 214 -20.51 -7.31 18.36
CA LYS A 214 -20.92 -8.61 17.81
C LYS A 214 -22.40 -8.61 17.45
N LEU A 215 -23.27 -8.21 18.39
CA LEU A 215 -24.72 -8.15 18.17
C LEU A 215 -25.07 -7.18 17.02
N ALA A 216 -24.47 -5.98 17.03
CA ALA A 216 -24.66 -4.99 15.99
C ALA A 216 -24.26 -5.54 14.61
N ARG A 217 -23.08 -6.18 14.51
CA ARG A 217 -22.59 -6.80 13.27
C ARG A 217 -23.53 -7.88 12.74
N GLU A 218 -23.97 -8.80 13.59
CA GLU A 218 -24.91 -9.87 13.22
C GLU A 218 -26.23 -9.30 12.68
N ARG A 219 -26.75 -8.24 13.33
CA ARG A 219 -27.99 -7.58 12.92
C ARG A 219 -27.83 -6.74 11.65
N MET A 220 -26.67 -6.11 11.45
CA MET A 220 -26.33 -5.38 10.22
C MET A 220 -26.30 -6.32 9.02
N GLY A 221 -25.65 -7.49 9.15
CA GLY A 221 -25.61 -8.50 8.09
C GLY A 221 -27.00 -9.02 7.72
N ALA A 222 -27.89 -9.18 8.70
CA ALA A 222 -29.27 -9.60 8.47
C ALA A 222 -30.18 -8.50 7.88
N ALA A 223 -29.83 -7.23 8.05
CA ALA A 223 -30.62 -6.09 7.58
C ALA A 223 -30.36 -5.73 6.10
N GLN A 224 -29.30 -6.30 5.50
CA GLN A 224 -28.94 -6.04 4.10
C GLN A 224 -29.72 -6.99 3.17
N PRO A 225 -30.39 -6.50 2.12
CA PRO A 225 -30.97 -7.37 1.10
C PRO A 225 -29.87 -8.20 0.41
N PRO A 226 -30.16 -9.45 -0.03
CA PRO A 226 -29.18 -10.26 -0.74
C PRO A 226 -28.66 -9.51 -1.98
N PRO A 227 -27.39 -9.69 -2.38
CA PRO A 227 -26.87 -9.05 -3.57
C PRO A 227 -27.74 -9.44 -4.77
N ALA A 228 -28.18 -8.45 -5.55
CA ALA A 228 -28.88 -8.69 -6.79
C ALA A 228 -27.94 -9.45 -7.74
N SER A 229 -28.28 -10.72 -7.98
CA SER A 229 -27.63 -11.63 -8.93
C SER A 229 -27.90 -11.23 -10.37
#